data_AF-A0A8H5BIE5-F1
#
_entry.id   AF-A0A8H5BIE5-F1
#
_cell.length_a   1.000
_cell.length_b   1.000
_cell.length_c   1.000
_cell.angle_alpha   90.00
_cell.angle_beta   90.00
_cell.angle_gamma   90.00
#
_symmetry.space_group_name_H-M   'P 1'
#
loop_
_entity.id
_entity.type
_entity.pdbx_description
1 polymer ?
#
loop_
_entity_poly.entity_id
_entity_poly.type
_entity_poly.pdbx_seq_one_letter_code
_entity_poly.pdbx_strand_id
1 'polypeptide(L)'
;MSARRSNIYDLLNSENQHPDFGVPSYSPSLDPEEPSSSNPKPKRTKVRLTKDQAEALQIVFEHTPEPTIEKRKDLARDLGLTFEKVSRWFLRERNDAPRRLLPDGTKLEPRLRPTPEQKSRLEHEYALNANPSEQRQKEIALEIGLSELRVSKWFYRERKDAPRRLLPDGTKPKVVRRLTKEEKSRLGQEYARNKQPSERRQKEIAVDLGLSELTVSNWFIKAYRKIEETR
;
A
#
# COMPACT_ATOMS: atom_id res chain seq x y z
N MET A 1 9.92 -1.12 -27.16
CA MET A 1 10.26 0.31 -27.02
C MET A 1 9.54 0.85 -25.80
N SER A 2 10.22 0.98 -24.66
CA SER A 2 9.64 1.45 -23.40
C SER A 2 10.37 2.73 -22.99
N ALA A 3 9.71 3.88 -23.13
CA ALA A 3 10.26 5.17 -22.75
C ALA A 3 10.42 5.25 -21.22
N ARG A 4 11.65 5.49 -20.77
CA ARG A 4 11.97 5.78 -19.37
C ARG A 4 11.25 7.06 -18.96
N ARG A 5 10.52 7.03 -17.84
CA ARG A 5 9.93 8.22 -17.21
C ARG A 5 11.08 9.03 -16.59
N SER A 6 11.50 10.09 -17.27
CA SER A 6 12.45 11.06 -16.74
C SER A 6 11.83 11.84 -15.58
N ASN A 7 12.57 11.95 -14.49
CA ASN A 7 12.17 12.65 -13.28
C ASN A 7 12.35 14.16 -13.51
N ILE A 8 11.28 14.94 -13.32
CA ILE A 8 11.25 16.39 -13.61
C ILE A 8 12.14 17.20 -12.64
N TYR A 9 12.74 16.56 -11.63
CA TYR A 9 13.66 17.21 -10.70
C TYR A 9 15.12 17.31 -11.21
N ASP A 10 15.46 16.70 -12.36
CA ASP A 10 16.84 16.68 -12.87
C ASP A 10 17.20 17.88 -13.80
N LEU A 11 16.31 18.86 -13.97
CA LEU A 11 16.51 20.01 -14.89
C LEU A 11 16.67 21.36 -14.18
N LEU A 12 17.00 21.38 -12.88
CA LEU A 12 17.13 22.63 -12.10
C LEU A 12 18.48 22.82 -11.42
N ASN A 13 19.53 22.10 -11.84
CA ASN A 13 20.86 22.26 -11.24
C ASN A 13 21.96 22.37 -12.30
N SER A 14 21.96 23.48 -13.04
CA SER A 14 23.11 23.90 -13.84
C SER A 14 23.12 25.42 -13.94
N GLU A 15 23.58 26.06 -12.87
CA GLU A 15 24.23 27.38 -12.87
C GLU A 15 24.47 27.80 -11.43
N ASN A 16 25.68 27.56 -10.93
CA ASN A 16 26.33 28.44 -9.96
C ASN A 16 27.84 28.21 -10.05
N GLN A 17 28.48 29.12 -10.77
CA GLN A 17 29.92 29.32 -10.79
C GLN A 17 30.39 29.67 -9.36
N HIS A 18 31.36 28.92 -8.86
CA HIS A 18 32.09 29.20 -7.63
C HIS A 18 33.17 30.26 -7.92
N PRO A 19 33.23 31.39 -7.20
CA PRO A 19 34.47 32.11 -7.01
C PRO A 19 35.20 31.58 -5.76
N ASP A 20 36.50 31.42 -5.94
CA ASP A 20 37.52 31.03 -4.98
C ASP A 20 37.67 32.07 -3.85
N PHE A 21 37.53 31.62 -2.59
CA PHE A 21 38.01 32.36 -1.42
C PHE A 21 38.57 31.38 -0.38
N GLY A 22 39.89 31.20 -0.45
CA GLY A 22 40.83 31.20 0.68
C GLY A 22 40.36 30.61 2.01
N VAL A 23 40.78 29.39 2.27
CA VAL A 23 40.77 28.75 3.59
C VAL A 23 41.83 29.38 4.49
N PRO A 24 41.53 29.70 5.75
CA PRO A 24 42.52 29.60 6.81
C PRO A 24 42.13 28.52 7.82
N SER A 25 43.07 27.59 7.98
CA SER A 25 43.18 26.59 9.04
C SER A 25 43.05 27.21 10.44
N TYR A 26 42.14 26.67 11.25
CA TYR A 26 42.37 26.56 12.70
C TYR A 26 41.66 25.32 13.25
N SER A 27 42.44 24.49 13.93
CA SER A 27 41.98 23.32 14.71
C SER A 27 42.13 23.67 16.20
N PRO A 28 41.74 22.78 17.12
CA PRO A 28 40.41 22.62 17.72
C PRO A 28 40.40 23.08 19.19
N SER A 29 39.29 23.60 19.73
CA SER A 29 39.05 23.56 21.18
C SER A 29 37.63 23.93 21.60
N LEU A 30 37.06 23.01 22.38
CA LEU A 30 36.15 23.20 23.51
C LEU A 30 34.69 23.55 23.19
N ASP A 31 33.86 22.51 23.23
CA ASP A 31 32.42 22.61 23.49
C ASP A 31 32.14 23.40 24.77
N PRO A 32 31.07 24.20 24.76
CA PRO A 32 30.03 24.01 25.77
C PRO A 32 28.67 23.79 25.12
N GLU A 33 27.92 22.87 25.71
CA GLU A 33 26.59 22.41 25.32
C GLU A 33 25.63 23.52 24.85
N GLU A 34 25.23 23.45 23.57
CA GLU A 34 24.08 24.17 23.05
C GLU A 34 22.82 23.30 23.15
N PRO A 35 21.73 23.77 23.81
CA PRO A 35 20.51 23.00 23.97
C PRO A 35 19.84 22.77 22.61
N SER A 36 19.65 21.49 22.29
CA SER A 36 18.87 20.97 21.16
C SER A 36 17.55 21.72 21.00
N SER A 37 17.52 22.74 20.14
CA SER A 37 16.32 23.41 19.68
C SER A 37 15.55 22.49 18.73
N SER A 38 14.73 21.61 19.31
CA SER A 38 13.72 20.85 18.58
C SER A 38 12.57 21.78 18.20
N ASN A 39 12.80 22.68 17.24
CA ASN A 39 11.72 23.52 16.73
C ASN A 39 10.87 22.67 15.74
N PRO A 40 9.59 22.36 16.04
CA PRO A 40 8.76 21.59 15.13
C PRO A 40 8.45 22.43 13.88
N LYS A 41 8.84 21.93 12.70
CA LYS A 41 8.54 22.57 11.40
C LYS A 41 7.04 22.94 11.33
N PRO A 42 6.68 24.17 10.94
CA PRO A 42 5.28 24.59 10.90
C PRO A 42 4.48 23.68 9.97
N LYS A 43 3.40 23.10 10.50
CA LYS A 43 2.47 22.25 9.75
C LYS A 43 1.85 23.10 8.63
N ARG A 44 2.21 22.82 7.36
CA ARG A 44 1.62 23.49 6.19
C ARG A 44 0.09 23.39 6.27
N THR A 45 -0.59 24.49 6.53
CA THR A 45 -2.06 24.57 6.49
C THR A 45 -2.49 24.33 5.05
N LYS A 46 -3.17 23.20 4.81
CA LYS A 46 -3.75 22.89 3.49
C LYS A 46 -4.91 23.84 3.25
N VAL A 47 -4.66 24.94 2.54
CA VAL A 47 -5.72 25.80 1.99
C VAL A 47 -6.54 24.96 1.00
N ARG A 48 -7.82 24.75 1.33
CA ARG A 48 -8.80 24.09 0.43
C ARG A 48 -9.22 25.09 -0.66
N LEU A 49 -9.50 24.59 -1.87
CA LEU A 49 -10.11 25.41 -2.91
C LEU A 49 -11.51 25.84 -2.45
N THR A 50 -11.90 27.07 -2.79
CA THR A 50 -13.29 27.52 -2.63
C THR A 50 -14.19 26.79 -3.65
N LYS A 51 -15.51 26.87 -3.44
CA LYS A 51 -16.50 26.29 -4.36
C LYS A 51 -16.32 26.87 -5.78
N ASP A 52 -16.22 28.19 -5.88
CA ASP A 52 -16.09 28.90 -7.15
C ASP A 52 -14.78 28.56 -7.87
N GLN A 53 -13.67 28.43 -7.12
CA GLN A 53 -12.39 27.97 -7.68
C GLN A 53 -12.48 26.54 -8.23
N ALA A 54 -13.22 25.66 -7.55
CA ALA A 54 -13.41 24.29 -8.00
C ALA A 54 -14.31 24.22 -9.24
N GLU A 55 -15.40 24.99 -9.30
CA GLU A 55 -16.29 25.07 -10.45
C GLU A 55 -15.56 25.61 -11.69
N ALA A 56 -14.77 26.68 -11.56
CA ALA A 56 -14.01 27.23 -12.68
C ALA A 56 -13.00 26.23 -13.26
N LEU A 57 -12.31 25.46 -12.41
CA LEU A 57 -11.40 24.40 -12.85
C LEU A 57 -12.14 23.24 -13.52
N GLN A 58 -13.32 22.88 -13.00
CA GLN A 58 -14.18 21.83 -13.54
C GLN A 58 -14.65 22.18 -14.95
N ILE A 59 -15.12 23.41 -15.18
CA ILE A 59 -15.56 23.89 -16.50
C ILE A 59 -14.45 23.73 -17.53
N VAL A 60 -13.22 24.15 -17.19
CA VAL A 60 -12.09 23.99 -18.12
C VAL A 60 -11.75 22.52 -18.34
N PHE A 61 -11.82 21.68 -17.31
CA PHE A 61 -11.53 20.24 -17.44
C PHE A 61 -12.51 19.52 -18.36
N GLU A 62 -13.80 19.88 -18.32
CA GLU A 62 -14.83 19.30 -19.19
C GLU A 62 -14.57 19.57 -20.67
N HIS A 63 -14.04 20.75 -20.99
CA HIS A 63 -13.71 21.14 -22.36
C HIS A 63 -12.30 20.71 -22.77
N THR A 64 -11.35 20.67 -21.83
CA THR A 64 -9.95 20.37 -22.09
C THR A 64 -9.31 19.68 -20.88
N PRO A 65 -9.32 18.34 -20.84
CA PRO A 65 -8.71 17.56 -19.74
C PRO A 65 -7.19 17.73 -19.62
N GLU A 66 -6.53 18.14 -20.71
CA GLU A 66 -5.09 18.44 -20.77
C GLU A 66 -4.85 19.90 -21.19
N PRO A 67 -5.16 20.89 -20.33
CA PRO A 67 -4.93 22.29 -20.67
C PRO A 67 -3.44 22.57 -20.86
N THR A 68 -3.09 23.47 -21.77
CA THR A 68 -1.70 23.88 -22.01
C THR A 68 -1.08 24.54 -20.77
N ILE A 69 0.26 24.63 -20.75
CA ILE A 69 0.98 25.30 -19.66
C ILE A 69 0.50 26.75 -19.49
N GLU A 70 0.32 27.46 -20.59
CA GLU A 70 -0.18 28.85 -20.61
C GLU A 70 -1.58 28.94 -20.02
N LYS A 71 -2.51 28.09 -20.48
CA LYS A 71 -3.89 28.08 -19.95
C LYS A 71 -3.94 27.80 -18.46
N ARG A 72 -3.04 26.93 -17.95
CA ARG A 72 -2.90 26.69 -16.50
C ARG A 72 -2.30 27.86 -15.75
N LYS A 73 -1.39 28.63 -16.35
CA LYS A 73 -0.84 29.87 -15.76
C LYS A 73 -1.91 30.96 -15.69
N ASP A 74 -2.73 31.10 -16.74
CA ASP A 74 -3.85 32.05 -16.74
C ASP A 74 -4.87 31.70 -15.66
N LEU A 75 -5.30 30.44 -15.58
CA LEU A 75 -6.20 29.98 -14.51
C LEU A 75 -5.63 30.19 -13.10
N ALA A 76 -4.30 30.05 -12.94
CA ALA A 76 -3.65 30.31 -11.67
C ALA A 76 -3.78 31.78 -11.27
N ARG A 77 -3.53 32.69 -12.21
CA ARG A 77 -3.69 34.14 -12.01
C ARG A 77 -5.15 34.49 -11.71
N ASP A 78 -6.09 34.02 -12.53
CA ASP A 78 -7.50 34.38 -12.45
C ASP A 78 -8.16 33.86 -11.16
N LEU A 79 -7.72 32.70 -10.66
CA LEU A 79 -8.26 32.07 -9.45
C LEU A 79 -7.49 32.42 -8.17
N GLY A 80 -6.43 33.23 -8.26
CA GLY A 80 -5.55 33.51 -7.12
C GLY A 80 -4.85 32.27 -6.56
N LEU A 81 -4.60 31.27 -7.42
CA LEU A 81 -3.94 30.01 -7.07
C LEU A 81 -2.52 30.00 -7.62
N THR A 82 -1.64 29.22 -6.99
CA THR A 82 -0.31 28.95 -7.59
C THR A 82 -0.46 28.02 -8.79
N PHE A 83 0.35 28.19 -9.83
CA PHE A 83 0.42 27.28 -10.99
C PHE A 83 0.55 25.80 -10.59
N GLU A 84 1.32 25.52 -9.53
CA GLU A 84 1.53 24.16 -9.03
C GLU A 84 0.24 23.53 -8.47
N LYS A 85 -0.62 24.32 -7.81
CA LYS A 85 -1.94 23.88 -7.33
C LYS A 85 -2.86 23.55 -8.50
N VAL A 86 -2.92 24.41 -9.51
CA VAL A 86 -3.74 24.19 -10.72
C VAL A 86 -3.25 22.94 -11.46
N SER A 87 -1.94 22.82 -11.70
CA SER A 87 -1.34 21.65 -12.37
C SER A 87 -1.61 20.34 -11.62
N ARG A 88 -1.47 20.36 -10.29
CA ARG A 88 -1.75 19.19 -9.44
C ARG A 88 -3.24 18.86 -9.39
N TRP A 89 -4.11 19.87 -9.46
CA TRP A 89 -5.56 19.67 -9.56
C TRP A 89 -5.92 18.93 -10.85
N PHE A 90 -5.45 19.39 -12.02
CA PHE A 90 -5.71 18.73 -13.31
C PHE A 90 -5.14 17.31 -13.35
N LEU A 91 -3.93 17.09 -12.81
CA LEU A 91 -3.34 15.76 -12.69
C LEU A 91 -4.19 14.83 -11.80
N ARG A 92 -4.67 15.35 -10.67
CA ARG A 92 -5.53 14.59 -9.76
C ARG A 92 -6.85 14.25 -10.45
N GLU A 93 -7.48 15.21 -11.10
CA GLU A 93 -8.81 15.06 -11.69
C GLU A 93 -8.78 14.03 -12.82
N ARG A 94 -7.76 14.08 -13.70
CA ARG A 94 -7.55 13.05 -14.73
C ARG A 94 -7.31 11.65 -14.15
N ASN A 95 -6.61 11.56 -13.02
CA ASN A 95 -6.36 10.27 -12.35
C ASN A 95 -7.54 9.79 -11.51
N ASP A 96 -8.44 10.67 -11.10
CA ASP A 96 -9.63 10.34 -10.30
C ASP A 96 -10.86 10.09 -11.19
N ALA A 97 -10.99 10.72 -12.36
CA ALA A 97 -12.15 10.55 -13.25
C ALA A 97 -12.39 9.09 -13.66
N PRO A 98 -11.40 8.32 -14.15
CA PRO A 98 -11.57 6.88 -14.43
C PRO A 98 -11.76 6.05 -13.17
N ARG A 99 -11.39 6.58 -11.99
CA ARG A 99 -11.64 5.93 -10.70
C ARG A 99 -12.98 6.31 -10.10
N ARG A 100 -13.73 7.22 -10.70
CA ARG A 100 -15.10 7.55 -10.33
C ARG A 100 -16.12 6.84 -11.21
N LEU A 101 -15.71 6.19 -12.29
CA LEU A 101 -16.58 5.43 -13.19
C LEU A 101 -16.01 4.03 -13.40
N LEU A 102 -16.82 3.00 -13.19
CA LEU A 102 -16.52 1.62 -13.54
C LEU A 102 -16.69 1.42 -15.07
N PRO A 103 -16.15 0.33 -15.64
CA PRO A 103 -16.25 0.04 -17.07
C PRO A 103 -17.68 -0.05 -17.61
N ASP A 104 -18.66 -0.30 -16.74
CA ASP A 104 -20.09 -0.34 -17.04
C ASP A 104 -20.79 1.04 -16.86
N GLY A 105 -20.02 2.10 -16.64
CA GLY A 105 -20.52 3.45 -16.43
C GLY A 105 -21.06 3.72 -15.01
N THR A 106 -21.09 2.73 -14.12
CA THR A 106 -21.53 2.94 -12.74
C THR A 106 -20.49 3.73 -11.96
N LYS A 107 -20.93 4.63 -11.08
CA LYS A 107 -20.00 5.44 -10.30
C LYS A 107 -19.22 4.54 -9.35
N LEU A 108 -17.90 4.56 -9.42
CA LEU A 108 -17.05 3.86 -8.45
C LEU A 108 -17.32 4.47 -7.08
N GLU A 109 -17.94 3.67 -6.22
CA GLU A 109 -18.35 4.07 -4.88
C GLU A 109 -17.23 4.85 -4.16
N PRO A 110 -17.56 5.95 -3.45
CA PRO A 110 -16.58 6.73 -2.69
C PRO A 110 -15.72 5.83 -1.80
N ARG A 111 -14.51 6.28 -1.46
CA ARG A 111 -13.66 5.64 -0.43
C ARG A 111 -14.36 5.72 0.94
N LEU A 112 -15.34 4.86 1.17
CA LEU A 112 -16.02 4.73 2.44
C LEU A 112 -15.15 3.87 3.35
N ARG A 113 -14.88 4.40 4.54
CA ARG A 113 -14.28 3.65 5.64
C ARG A 113 -15.40 2.77 6.22
N PRO A 114 -15.20 1.44 6.36
CA PRO A 114 -16.18 0.60 7.05
C PRO A 114 -16.50 1.19 8.42
N THR A 115 -17.76 1.08 8.86
CA THR A 115 -18.13 1.41 10.24
C THR A 115 -17.35 0.53 11.22
N PRO A 116 -17.21 0.92 12.50
CA PRO A 116 -16.56 0.08 13.50
C PRO A 116 -17.15 -1.33 13.58
N GLU A 117 -18.47 -1.46 13.46
CA GLU A 117 -19.20 -2.73 13.46
C GLU A 117 -18.87 -3.58 12.22
N GLN A 118 -18.94 -2.98 11.02
CA GLN A 118 -18.55 -3.65 9.77
C GLN A 118 -17.10 -4.11 9.82
N LYS A 119 -16.22 -3.29 10.39
CA LYS A 119 -14.80 -3.61 10.58
C LYS A 119 -14.61 -4.75 11.56
N SER A 120 -15.29 -4.74 12.70
CA SER A 120 -15.24 -5.80 13.72
C SER A 120 -15.65 -7.15 13.12
N ARG A 121 -16.74 -7.19 12.34
CA ARG A 121 -17.18 -8.40 11.63
C ARG A 121 -16.12 -8.93 10.67
N LEU A 122 -15.50 -8.06 9.87
CA LEU A 122 -14.42 -8.43 8.95
C LEU A 122 -13.17 -8.94 9.68
N GLU A 123 -12.80 -8.32 10.80
CA GLU A 123 -11.68 -8.74 11.65
C GLU A 123 -11.94 -10.10 12.30
N HIS A 124 -13.17 -10.34 12.77
CA HIS A 124 -13.59 -11.64 13.30
C HIS A 124 -13.45 -12.74 12.24
N GLU A 125 -13.98 -12.51 11.03
CA GLU A 125 -13.81 -13.45 9.92
C GLU A 125 -12.33 -13.65 9.55
N TYR A 126 -11.53 -12.59 9.54
CA TYR A 126 -10.11 -12.68 9.24
C TYR A 126 -9.33 -13.52 10.26
N ALA A 127 -9.70 -13.41 11.55
CA ALA A 127 -9.11 -14.20 12.63
C ALA A 127 -9.42 -15.70 12.47
N LEU A 128 -10.63 -16.05 12.01
CA LEU A 128 -11.03 -17.42 11.72
C LEU A 128 -10.43 -17.93 10.41
N ASN A 129 -10.49 -17.11 9.36
CA ASN A 129 -10.02 -17.43 8.02
C ASN A 129 -9.54 -16.16 7.27
N ALA A 130 -8.22 -16.01 7.15
CA ALA A 130 -7.61 -14.91 6.41
C ALA A 130 -7.83 -14.97 4.88
N ASN A 131 -8.24 -16.13 4.34
CA ASN A 131 -8.53 -16.35 2.91
C ASN A 131 -9.94 -16.94 2.72
N PRO A 132 -11.01 -16.18 3.01
CA PRO A 132 -12.38 -16.65 2.76
C PRO A 132 -12.60 -16.85 1.26
N SER A 133 -13.43 -17.85 0.90
CA SER A 133 -13.83 -18.09 -0.49
C SER A 133 -14.62 -16.91 -1.06
N GLU A 134 -14.73 -16.79 -2.38
CA GLU A 134 -15.57 -15.75 -3.02
C GLU A 134 -17.01 -15.81 -2.52
N GLN A 135 -17.56 -17.03 -2.37
CA GLN A 135 -18.89 -17.24 -1.82
C GLN A 135 -19.02 -16.71 -0.39
N ARG A 136 -18.04 -17.00 0.48
CA ARG A 136 -18.06 -16.49 1.86
C ARG A 136 -17.91 -14.96 1.90
N GLN A 137 -17.13 -14.37 0.99
CA GLN A 137 -17.01 -12.92 0.87
C GLN A 137 -18.33 -12.26 0.44
N LYS A 138 -19.11 -12.92 -0.44
CA LYS A 138 -20.47 -12.47 -0.83
C LYS A 138 -21.44 -12.51 0.35
N GLU A 139 -21.42 -13.57 1.16
CA GLU A 139 -22.24 -13.68 2.37
C GLU A 139 -21.92 -12.55 3.35
N ILE A 140 -20.64 -12.34 3.65
CA ILE A 140 -20.20 -11.26 4.55
C ILE A 140 -20.63 -9.90 4.00
N ALA A 141 -20.52 -9.68 2.69
CA ALA A 141 -20.96 -8.46 2.02
C ALA A 141 -22.45 -8.17 2.26
N LEU A 142 -23.32 -9.19 2.12
CA LEU A 142 -24.74 -9.07 2.40
C LEU A 142 -25.01 -8.79 3.89
N GLU A 143 -24.33 -9.49 4.80
CA GLU A 143 -24.51 -9.33 6.24
C GLU A 143 -24.21 -7.89 6.72
N ILE A 144 -23.14 -7.29 6.19
CA ILE A 144 -22.66 -5.98 6.67
C ILE A 144 -23.07 -4.82 5.75
N GLY A 145 -23.87 -5.09 4.72
CA GLY A 145 -24.31 -4.08 3.75
C GLY A 145 -23.17 -3.45 2.94
N LEU A 146 -22.11 -4.21 2.63
CA LEU A 146 -21.01 -3.77 1.79
C LEU A 146 -21.04 -4.52 0.44
N SER A 147 -20.42 -3.96 -0.59
CA SER A 147 -20.25 -4.71 -1.85
C SER A 147 -19.19 -5.80 -1.71
N GLU A 148 -19.35 -6.89 -2.46
CA GLU A 148 -18.37 -7.98 -2.53
C GLU A 148 -16.95 -7.46 -2.85
N LEU A 149 -16.84 -6.53 -3.79
CA LEU A 149 -15.57 -5.91 -4.16
C LEU A 149 -14.89 -5.20 -2.98
N ARG A 150 -15.66 -4.61 -2.04
CA ARG A 150 -15.12 -3.99 -0.84
C ARG A 150 -14.59 -5.02 0.14
N VAL A 151 -15.37 -6.07 0.39
CA VAL A 151 -14.97 -7.18 1.27
C VAL A 151 -13.69 -7.83 0.72
N SER A 152 -13.67 -8.15 -0.57
CA SER A 152 -12.51 -8.72 -1.27
C SER A 152 -11.26 -7.84 -1.16
N LYS A 153 -11.39 -6.54 -1.45
CA LYS A 153 -10.28 -5.58 -1.31
C LYS A 153 -9.83 -5.41 0.13
N TRP A 154 -10.74 -5.47 1.09
CA TRP A 154 -10.41 -5.41 2.52
C TRP A 154 -9.53 -6.60 2.90
N PHE A 155 -9.96 -7.83 2.61
CA PHE A 155 -9.18 -9.04 2.91
C PHE A 155 -7.82 -9.04 2.20
N TYR A 156 -7.75 -8.58 0.95
CA TYR A 156 -6.48 -8.42 0.22
C TYR A 156 -5.52 -7.44 0.90
N ARG A 157 -6.01 -6.26 1.30
CA ARG A 157 -5.21 -5.24 2.00
C ARG A 157 -4.79 -5.73 3.37
N GLU A 158 -5.69 -6.35 4.11
CA GLU A 158 -5.44 -6.87 5.44
C GLU A 158 -4.29 -7.88 5.42
N ARG A 159 -4.28 -8.82 4.46
CA ARG A 159 -3.16 -9.76 4.28
C ARG A 159 -1.85 -9.08 3.88
N LYS A 160 -1.92 -7.99 3.11
CA LYS A 160 -0.74 -7.25 2.64
C LYS A 160 -0.12 -6.39 3.74
N ASP A 161 -0.98 -5.84 4.60
CA ASP A 161 -0.61 -4.87 5.63
C ASP A 161 -0.42 -5.52 7.00
N ALA A 162 -0.97 -6.71 7.28
CA ALA A 162 -0.77 -7.43 8.53
C ALA A 162 0.71 -7.66 8.88
N PRO A 163 1.62 -8.02 7.94
CA PRO A 163 3.06 -8.10 8.21
C PRO A 163 3.72 -6.75 8.55
N ARG A 164 3.03 -5.64 8.28
CA ARG A 164 3.52 -4.26 8.47
C ARG A 164 2.94 -3.58 9.70
N ARG A 165 1.87 -4.11 10.29
CA ARG A 165 1.27 -3.58 11.53
C ARG A 165 2.12 -4.02 12.71
N LEU A 166 2.52 -3.08 13.55
CA LEU A 166 3.28 -3.38 14.76
C LEU A 166 2.37 -4.12 15.76
N LEU A 167 2.96 -5.09 16.45
CA LEU A 167 2.37 -5.74 17.61
C LEU A 167 2.23 -4.72 18.76
N PRO A 168 1.41 -5.02 19.79
CA PRO A 168 1.20 -4.12 20.93
C PRO A 168 2.48 -3.73 21.68
N ASP A 169 3.52 -4.56 21.60
CA ASP A 169 4.86 -4.32 22.16
C ASP A 169 5.78 -3.50 21.23
N GLY A 170 5.25 -2.97 20.13
CA GLY A 170 6.00 -2.19 19.15
C GLY A 170 6.86 -3.03 18.20
N THR A 171 6.86 -4.36 18.31
CA THR A 171 7.63 -5.23 17.43
C THR A 171 6.90 -5.53 16.13
N LYS A 172 7.63 -5.84 15.05
CA LYS A 172 7.01 -6.28 13.79
C LYS A 172 6.57 -7.75 13.95
N PRO A 173 5.35 -8.12 13.54
CA PRO A 173 4.91 -9.51 13.58
C PRO A 173 5.83 -10.38 12.74
N LYS A 174 6.16 -11.57 13.26
CA LYS A 174 6.94 -12.57 12.53
C LYS A 174 6.22 -12.88 11.21
N VAL A 175 6.82 -12.44 10.10
CA VAL A 175 6.27 -12.71 8.77
C VAL A 175 6.27 -14.21 8.57
N VAL A 176 5.08 -14.84 8.56
CA VAL A 176 4.97 -16.26 8.24
C VAL A 176 5.40 -16.43 6.79
N ARG A 177 6.63 -16.95 6.58
CA ARG A 177 7.20 -17.25 5.27
C ARG A 177 6.20 -18.13 4.51
N ARG A 178 5.79 -17.68 3.34
CA ARG A 178 5.01 -18.52 2.41
C ARG A 178 5.95 -19.52 1.77
N LEU A 179 5.57 -20.80 1.81
CA LEU A 179 6.27 -21.86 1.07
C LEU A 179 6.22 -21.55 -0.44
N THR A 180 7.38 -21.65 -1.07
CA THR A 180 7.60 -21.56 -2.52
C THR A 180 6.88 -22.70 -3.25
N LYS A 181 6.82 -22.61 -4.58
CA LYS A 181 6.19 -23.65 -5.39
C LYS A 181 7.01 -24.94 -5.34
N GLU A 182 8.34 -24.83 -5.32
CA GLU A 182 9.23 -25.99 -5.20
C GLU A 182 9.07 -26.69 -3.84
N GLU A 183 9.06 -25.92 -2.74
CA GLU A 183 8.90 -26.48 -1.37
C GLU A 183 7.56 -27.22 -1.21
N LYS A 184 6.47 -26.65 -1.74
CA LYS A 184 5.16 -27.32 -1.72
C LYS A 184 5.14 -28.58 -2.58
N SER A 185 5.82 -28.55 -3.73
CA SER A 185 5.93 -29.73 -4.60
C SER A 185 6.70 -30.84 -3.91
N ARG A 186 7.83 -30.53 -3.26
CA ARG A 186 8.62 -31.49 -2.50
C ARG A 186 7.84 -32.10 -1.34
N LEU A 187 7.15 -31.28 -0.54
CA LEU A 187 6.28 -31.75 0.54
C LEU A 187 5.12 -32.62 0.02
N GLY A 188 4.54 -32.27 -1.13
CA GLY A 188 3.52 -33.07 -1.81
C GLY A 188 4.02 -34.43 -2.29
N GLN A 189 5.25 -34.50 -2.80
CA GLN A 189 5.89 -35.77 -3.19
C GLN A 189 6.16 -36.66 -1.98
N GLU A 190 6.67 -36.09 -0.88
CA GLU A 190 6.88 -36.85 0.36
C GLU A 190 5.55 -37.34 0.93
N TYR A 191 4.51 -36.51 0.90
CA TYR A 191 3.16 -36.89 1.32
C TYR A 191 2.54 -38.01 0.48
N ALA A 192 2.78 -38.01 -0.84
CA ALA A 192 2.31 -39.07 -1.72
C ALA A 192 3.00 -40.41 -1.45
N ARG A 193 4.28 -40.38 -1.04
CA ARG A 193 5.08 -41.57 -0.73
C ARG A 193 4.80 -42.10 0.68
N ASN A 194 4.75 -41.21 1.65
CA ASN A 194 4.41 -41.52 3.01
C ASN A 194 3.41 -40.49 3.49
N LYS A 195 2.16 -40.93 3.64
CA LYS A 195 1.11 -40.05 4.14
C LYS A 195 1.50 -39.53 5.51
N GLN A 196 1.96 -40.40 6.43
CA GLN A 196 2.38 -40.10 7.80
C GLN A 196 3.89 -40.26 8.04
N PRO A 197 4.72 -39.30 7.59
CA PRO A 197 6.15 -39.31 7.91
C PRO A 197 6.35 -39.11 9.41
N SER A 198 7.25 -39.92 9.99
CA SER A 198 7.64 -39.82 11.40
C SER A 198 8.27 -38.46 11.70
N GLU A 199 8.33 -38.07 12.98
CA GLU A 199 8.98 -36.81 13.38
C GLU A 199 10.42 -36.72 12.85
N ARG A 200 11.19 -37.80 12.96
CA ARG A 200 12.55 -37.87 12.39
C ARG A 200 12.57 -37.55 10.90
N ARG A 201 11.64 -38.10 10.13
CA ARG A 201 11.52 -37.84 8.69
C ARG A 201 11.09 -36.41 8.39
N GLN A 202 10.19 -35.85 9.20
CA GLN A 202 9.79 -34.43 9.07
C GLN A 202 10.96 -33.48 9.35
N LYS A 203 11.84 -33.82 10.31
CA LYS A 203 13.08 -33.07 10.58
C LYS A 203 14.06 -33.12 9.41
N GLU A 204 14.27 -34.28 8.82
CA GLU A 204 15.10 -34.44 7.61
C GLU A 204 14.59 -33.55 6.47
N ILE A 205 13.27 -33.57 6.21
CA ILE A 205 12.64 -32.74 5.18
C ILE A 205 12.78 -31.24 5.50
N ALA A 206 12.72 -30.87 6.79
CA ALA A 206 12.91 -29.49 7.21
C ALA A 206 14.35 -29.02 6.94
N VAL A 207 15.35 -29.86 7.23
CA VAL A 207 16.77 -29.59 6.92
C VAL A 207 16.98 -29.47 5.41
N ASP A 208 16.47 -30.43 4.62
CA ASP A 208 16.61 -30.47 3.15
C ASP A 208 16.03 -29.21 2.48
N LEU A 209 14.93 -28.68 3.02
CA LEU A 209 14.24 -27.52 2.48
C LEU A 209 14.68 -26.18 3.11
N GLY A 210 15.56 -26.20 4.11
CA GLY A 210 15.91 -25.01 4.88
C GLY A 210 14.72 -24.39 5.61
N LEU A 211 13.76 -25.22 6.05
CA LEU A 211 12.55 -24.83 6.75
C LEU A 211 12.66 -25.16 8.24
N SER A 212 11.82 -24.52 9.06
CA SER A 212 11.67 -24.95 10.45
C SER A 212 10.87 -26.26 10.53
N GLU A 213 11.22 -27.12 11.50
CA GLU A 213 10.51 -28.37 11.79
C GLU A 213 9.01 -28.12 11.97
N LEU A 214 8.66 -27.07 12.73
CA LEU A 214 7.28 -26.65 12.97
C LEU A 214 6.53 -26.28 11.67
N THR A 215 7.20 -25.72 10.68
CA THR A 215 6.57 -25.37 9.38
C THR A 215 6.23 -26.64 8.60
N VAL A 216 7.13 -27.63 8.62
CA VAL A 216 6.91 -28.92 7.95
C VAL A 216 5.82 -29.72 8.66
N SER A 217 5.87 -29.84 9.99
CA SER A 217 4.84 -30.55 10.77
C SER A 217 3.45 -29.93 10.59
N ASN A 218 3.33 -28.59 10.68
CA ASN A 218 2.06 -27.91 10.45
C ASN A 218 1.52 -28.10 9.03
N TRP A 219 2.40 -28.22 8.04
CA TRP A 219 1.99 -28.50 6.66
C TRP A 219 1.39 -29.91 6.55
N PHE A 220 2.05 -30.92 7.12
CA PHE A 220 1.54 -32.29 7.12
C PHE A 220 0.21 -32.40 7.89
N ILE A 221 0.11 -31.80 9.09
CA ILE A 221 -1.15 -31.74 9.87
C ILE A 221 -2.31 -31.20 9.03
N LYS A 222 -2.09 -30.08 8.31
CA LYS A 222 -3.11 -29.48 7.45
C LYS A 222 -3.42 -30.34 6.22
N ALA A 223 -2.41 -31.01 5.66
CA ALA A 223 -2.59 -31.92 4.53
C ALA A 223 -3.50 -33.11 4.88
N TYR A 224 -3.42 -33.66 6.10
CA TYR A 224 -4.35 -34.72 6.55
C TYR A 224 -5.78 -34.22 6.77
N ARG A 225 -5.95 -33.10 7.49
CA ARG A 225 -7.29 -32.57 7.79
C ARG A 225 -8.10 -32.33 6.52
N LYS A 226 -7.43 -31.84 5.47
CA LYS A 226 -8.06 -31.62 4.16
C LYS A 226 -8.57 -32.90 3.49
N ILE A 227 -7.99 -34.07 3.79
CA ILE A 227 -8.46 -35.37 3.27
C ILE A 227 -9.61 -35.92 4.10
N GLU A 228 -9.59 -35.77 5.42
CA GLU A 228 -10.73 -36.17 6.27
C GLU A 228 -12.00 -35.38 5.94
N GLU A 229 -11.87 -34.09 5.62
CA GLU A 229 -12.98 -33.23 5.21
C GLU A 229 -13.51 -33.50 3.78
N THR A 230 -12.77 -34.24 2.95
CA THR A 230 -13.16 -34.60 1.57
C THR A 230 -13.58 -36.07 1.42
N ARG A 231 -13.87 -36.73 2.55
CA ARG A 231 -14.39 -38.09 2.64
C ARG A 231 -15.85 -38.08 3.09
#